data_AF-A0A924BJA9-F1
#
_entry.id   AF-A0A924BJA9-F1
#
_cell.length_a   1.000
_cell.length_b   1.000
_cell.length_c   1.000
_cell.angle_alpha   90.00
_cell.angle_beta   90.00
_cell.angle_gamma   90.00
#
_symmetry.space_group_name_H-M   'P 1'
#
loop_
_entity.id
_entity.type
_entity.pdbx_description
1 polymer ?
#
loop_
_entity_poly.entity_id
_entity_poly.type
_entity_poly.pdbx_seq_one_letter_code
_entity_poly.pdbx_strand_id
1 'polypeptide(L)'
;MAKPSFYLVETLRDTAQRLEKGAYYQWAHQGSCNCGHLAQTITKLSKAEIHRLALEKEGNWEDKTIEYCKTSGYTIDHIITSMIDMGLTTDDIANLEKLSCPNILKYVPADKKPLIHNNKEDVILYMRAWANLLEDQLMTEANKMKFSLTLKI
;
A
#
# COMPACT_ATOMS: atom_id res chain seq x y z
N MET A 1 9.32 4.61 3.39
CA MET A 1 8.03 5.23 3.77
C MET A 1 7.55 6.06 2.62
N ALA A 2 6.29 5.86 2.26
CA ALA A 2 5.72 6.40 1.05
C ALA A 2 5.72 7.93 1.06
N LYS A 3 5.93 8.53 -0.12
CA LYS A 3 5.77 9.96 -0.34
C LYS A 3 4.27 10.30 -0.26
N PRO A 4 3.84 11.20 0.64
CA PRO A 4 2.43 11.55 0.77
C PRO A 4 1.89 12.20 -0.51
N SER A 5 0.70 11.79 -0.92
CA SER A 5 -0.07 12.44 -1.98
C SER A 5 -1.56 12.18 -1.78
N PHE A 6 -2.41 13.12 -2.19
CA PHE A 6 -3.86 12.92 -2.16
C PHE A 6 -4.28 11.68 -2.96
N TYR A 7 -3.63 11.44 -4.10
CA TYR A 7 -3.91 10.28 -4.93
C TYR A 7 -3.60 8.95 -4.21
N LEU A 8 -2.49 8.86 -3.48
CA LEU A 8 -2.15 7.66 -2.70
C LEU A 8 -3.14 7.47 -1.52
N VAL A 9 -3.50 8.54 -0.82
CA VAL A 9 -4.49 8.50 0.27
C VAL A 9 -5.81 7.93 -0.23
N GLU A 10 -6.33 8.46 -1.34
CA GLU A 10 -7.59 8.00 -1.92
C GLU A 10 -7.47 6.55 -2.44
N THR A 11 -6.35 6.19 -3.07
CA THR A 11 -6.11 4.81 -3.53
C THR A 11 -6.14 3.80 -2.37
N LEU A 12 -5.54 4.14 -1.22
CA LEU A 12 -5.58 3.30 -0.02
C LEU A 12 -7.01 3.18 0.52
N ARG A 13 -7.76 4.29 0.58
CA ARG A 13 -9.17 4.33 1.04
C ARG A 13 -10.09 3.52 0.11
N ASP A 14 -9.94 3.66 -1.20
CA ASP A 14 -10.69 2.90 -2.20
C ASP A 14 -10.41 1.40 -2.10
N THR A 15 -9.14 1.03 -1.91
CA THR A 15 -8.75 -0.37 -1.73
C THR A 15 -9.39 -0.97 -0.47
N ALA A 16 -9.31 -0.26 0.65
CA ALA A 16 -9.95 -0.64 1.90
C ALA A 16 -11.48 -0.76 1.74
N GLN A 17 -12.12 0.20 1.07
CA GLN A 17 -13.56 0.19 0.83
C GLN A 17 -14.00 -0.99 -0.05
N ARG A 18 -13.22 -1.33 -1.08
CA ARG A 18 -13.49 -2.51 -1.92
C ARG A 18 -13.47 -3.81 -1.11
N LEU A 19 -12.48 -3.97 -0.24
CA LEU A 19 -12.37 -5.13 0.65
C LEU A 19 -13.57 -5.21 1.63
N GLU A 20 -13.95 -4.07 2.20
CA GLU A 20 -15.10 -3.94 3.11
C GLU A 20 -16.42 -4.29 2.41
N LYS A 21 -16.59 -3.89 1.15
CA LYS A 21 -17.75 -4.22 0.30
C LYS A 21 -17.80 -5.68 -0.18
N GLY A 22 -16.87 -6.52 0.26
CA GLY A 22 -16.90 -7.97 0.00
C GLY A 22 -16.04 -8.43 -1.17
N ALA A 23 -15.04 -7.66 -1.58
CA ALA A 23 -14.05 -8.16 -2.53
C ALA A 23 -13.38 -9.44 -1.99
N TYR A 24 -13.24 -10.44 -2.86
CA TYR A 24 -12.63 -11.72 -2.49
C TYR A 24 -11.19 -11.52 -2.01
N TYR A 25 -10.89 -12.05 -0.82
CA TYR A 25 -9.57 -11.97 -0.21
C TYR A 25 -9.03 -13.37 0.05
N GLN A 26 -7.76 -13.57 -0.32
CA GLN A 26 -7.02 -14.80 -0.05
C GLN A 26 -5.54 -14.48 -0.03
N TRP A 27 -4.91 -14.54 1.14
CA TRP A 27 -3.51 -14.15 1.31
C TRP A 27 -2.54 -14.96 0.43
N ALA A 28 -2.77 -16.27 0.26
CA ALA A 28 -1.95 -17.12 -0.60
C ALA A 28 -2.10 -16.85 -2.12
N HIS A 29 -3.10 -16.08 -2.54
CA HIS A 29 -3.33 -15.75 -3.94
C HIS A 29 -2.75 -14.38 -4.26
N GLN A 30 -1.69 -14.32 -5.07
CA GLN A 30 -0.90 -13.09 -5.31
C GLN A 30 -1.71 -11.87 -5.78
N GLY A 31 -2.81 -12.10 -6.51
CA GLY A 31 -3.73 -11.02 -6.92
C GLY A 31 -4.84 -10.67 -5.94
N SER A 32 -5.04 -11.44 -4.86
CA SER A 32 -6.12 -11.27 -3.86
C SER A 32 -5.59 -11.13 -2.43
N CYS A 33 -4.28 -11.01 -2.25
CA CYS A 33 -3.62 -10.72 -1.00
C CYS A 33 -3.54 -9.20 -0.75
N ASN A 34 -2.81 -8.79 0.29
CA ASN A 34 -2.71 -7.41 0.75
C ASN A 34 -2.19 -6.48 -0.36
N CYS A 35 -1.00 -6.79 -0.89
CA CYS A 35 -0.39 -6.05 -2.00
C CYS A 35 -1.15 -6.25 -3.31
N GLY A 36 -1.69 -7.45 -3.56
CA GLY A 36 -2.49 -7.74 -4.74
C GLY A 36 -3.73 -6.85 -4.87
N HIS A 37 -4.44 -6.58 -3.77
CA HIS A 37 -5.58 -5.66 -3.79
C HIS A 37 -5.18 -4.22 -4.07
N LEU A 38 -4.09 -3.74 -3.47
CA LEU A 38 -3.57 -2.41 -3.76
C LEU A 38 -3.15 -2.30 -5.24
N ALA A 39 -2.44 -3.31 -5.75
CA ALA A 39 -2.04 -3.39 -7.16
C ALA A 39 -3.25 -3.36 -8.11
N GLN A 40 -4.36 -4.05 -7.79
CA GLN A 40 -5.60 -3.96 -8.58
C GLN A 40 -6.12 -2.52 -8.63
N THR A 41 -6.13 -1.80 -7.51
CA THR A 41 -6.65 -0.42 -7.46
C THR A 41 -5.78 0.54 -8.27
N ILE A 42 -4.46 0.37 -8.24
CA ILE A 42 -3.49 1.22 -8.96
C ILE A 42 -3.53 0.94 -10.46
N THR A 43 -3.36 -0.33 -10.84
CA THR A 43 -3.14 -0.73 -12.25
C THR A 43 -4.42 -0.99 -13.01
N LYS A 44 -5.55 -1.15 -12.30
CA LYS A 44 -6.85 -1.60 -12.84
C LYS A 44 -6.83 -3.01 -13.45
N LEU A 45 -5.73 -3.75 -13.31
CA LEU A 45 -5.66 -5.16 -13.67
C LEU A 45 -6.55 -6.00 -12.74
N SER A 46 -7.09 -7.09 -13.28
CA SER A 46 -7.85 -8.05 -12.49
C SER A 46 -6.94 -8.86 -11.54
N LYS A 47 -7.55 -9.45 -10.50
CA LYS A 47 -6.84 -10.39 -9.61
C LYS A 47 -6.19 -11.55 -10.37
N ALA A 48 -6.79 -12.00 -11.48
CA ALA A 48 -6.28 -13.13 -12.26
C ALA A 48 -5.04 -12.71 -13.06
N GLU A 49 -5.07 -11.52 -13.67
CA GLU A 49 -3.91 -10.96 -14.38
C GLU A 49 -2.75 -10.73 -13.41
N ILE A 50 -2.98 -10.05 -12.28
CA ILE A 50 -1.92 -9.82 -11.28
C ILE A 50 -1.37 -11.13 -10.76
N HIS A 51 -2.22 -12.13 -10.48
CA HIS A 51 -1.74 -13.42 -10.02
C HIS A 51 -0.84 -14.10 -11.05
N ARG A 52 -1.25 -14.13 -12.32
CA ARG A 52 -0.45 -14.70 -13.40
C ARG A 52 0.91 -14.02 -13.54
N LEU A 53 0.94 -12.68 -13.51
CA LEU A 53 2.16 -11.88 -13.64
C LEU A 53 3.08 -12.09 -12.43
N ALA A 54 2.52 -12.17 -11.22
CA ALA A 54 3.27 -12.38 -10.00
C ALA A 54 3.92 -13.78 -9.91
N LEU A 55 3.43 -14.78 -10.65
CA LEU A 55 4.03 -16.12 -10.68
C LEU A 55 5.34 -16.19 -11.49
N GLU A 56 5.76 -15.11 -12.17
CA GLU A 56 7.07 -15.05 -12.85
C GLU A 56 8.24 -15.07 -11.86
N LYS A 57 8.00 -14.69 -10.59
CA LYS A 57 8.97 -14.76 -9.50
C LYS A 57 8.40 -15.60 -8.37
N GLU A 58 9.26 -16.32 -7.66
CA GLU A 58 8.86 -17.09 -6.48
C GLU A 58 8.55 -16.17 -5.28
N GLY A 59 8.04 -16.76 -4.20
CA GLY A 59 7.78 -16.04 -2.96
C GLY A 59 6.53 -15.14 -2.97
N ASN A 60 6.38 -14.38 -1.90
CA ASN A 60 5.33 -13.37 -1.72
C ASN A 60 5.81 -11.99 -2.21
N TRP A 61 5.04 -10.94 -1.94
CA TRP A 61 5.37 -9.58 -2.39
C TRP A 61 6.62 -8.99 -1.70
N GLU A 62 6.91 -9.35 -0.45
CA GLU A 62 8.16 -8.96 0.23
C GLU A 62 9.36 -9.57 -0.51
N ASP A 63 9.33 -10.87 -0.81
CA ASP A 63 10.39 -11.54 -1.58
C ASP A 63 10.60 -10.88 -2.96
N LYS A 64 9.50 -10.57 -3.66
CA LYS A 64 9.52 -9.90 -4.97
C LYS A 64 10.12 -8.50 -4.92
N THR A 65 9.96 -7.78 -3.80
CA THR A 65 10.54 -6.44 -3.64
C THR A 65 12.04 -6.48 -3.41
N ILE A 66 12.58 -7.57 -2.82
CA ILE A 66 14.02 -7.79 -2.68
C ILE A 66 14.65 -8.04 -4.05
N GLU A 67 13.98 -8.82 -4.89
CA GLU A 67 14.42 -9.14 -6.25
C GLU A 67 13.99 -8.10 -7.31
N TYR A 68 13.43 -6.97 -6.88
CA TYR A 68 12.92 -5.96 -7.79
C TYR A 68 14.08 -5.29 -8.54
N CYS A 69 13.99 -5.31 -9.87
CA CYS A 69 14.92 -4.60 -10.74
C CYS A 69 14.14 -3.94 -11.87
N LYS A 70 14.16 -2.61 -11.92
CA LYS A 70 13.38 -1.81 -12.88
C LYS A 70 13.68 -2.15 -14.35
N THR A 71 14.86 -2.69 -14.65
CA THR A 71 15.33 -3.01 -16.01
C THR A 71 15.38 -4.50 -16.31
N SER A 72 14.84 -5.36 -15.44
CA SER A 72 14.89 -6.82 -15.59
C SER A 72 14.09 -7.34 -16.79
N GLY A 73 13.04 -6.62 -17.19
CA GLY A 73 12.07 -7.06 -18.20
C GLY A 73 10.95 -7.96 -17.66
N TYR A 74 10.94 -8.31 -16.36
CA TYR A 74 9.83 -9.06 -15.77
C TYR A 74 8.57 -8.22 -15.66
N THR A 75 7.42 -8.84 -15.93
CA THR A 75 6.16 -8.10 -15.97
C THR A 75 5.65 -7.72 -14.59
N ILE A 76 5.96 -8.52 -13.57
CA ILE A 76 5.69 -8.17 -12.16
C ILE A 76 6.45 -6.91 -11.73
N ASP A 77 7.64 -6.67 -12.27
CA ASP A 77 8.42 -5.47 -11.96
C ASP A 77 7.74 -4.21 -12.55
N HIS A 78 6.92 -4.32 -13.60
CA HIS A 78 6.09 -3.20 -14.06
C HIS A 78 4.96 -2.86 -13.08
N ILE A 79 4.39 -3.86 -12.40
CA ILE A 79 3.38 -3.61 -11.35
C ILE A 79 4.06 -2.93 -10.15
N ILE A 80 5.20 -3.44 -9.71
CA ILE A 80 5.97 -2.84 -8.61
C ILE A 80 6.40 -1.40 -8.99
N THR A 81 6.83 -1.18 -10.23
CA THR A 81 7.14 0.15 -10.76
C THR A 81 5.93 1.08 -10.65
N SER A 82 4.73 0.61 -11.02
CA SER A 82 3.50 1.42 -10.93
C SER A 82 3.17 1.81 -9.48
N MET A 83 3.45 0.94 -8.51
CA MET A 83 3.31 1.24 -7.08
C MET A 83 4.35 2.29 -6.63
N ILE A 84 5.59 2.15 -7.08
CA ILE A 84 6.68 3.09 -6.77
C ILE A 84 6.43 4.46 -7.38
N ASP A 85 5.97 4.53 -8.63
CA ASP A 85 5.66 5.79 -9.32
C ASP A 85 4.52 6.56 -8.64
N MET A 86 3.63 5.86 -7.92
CA MET A 86 2.61 6.47 -7.06
C MET A 86 3.18 7.03 -5.73
N GLY A 87 4.42 6.68 -5.40
CA GLY A 87 5.15 7.20 -4.24
C GLY A 87 5.49 6.16 -3.18
N LEU A 88 5.20 4.86 -3.38
CA LEU A 88 5.62 3.81 -2.45
C LEU A 88 7.13 3.52 -2.57
N THR A 89 7.73 3.03 -1.49
CA THR A 89 9.03 2.36 -1.52
C THR A 89 8.85 0.84 -1.54
N THR A 90 9.89 0.09 -1.92
CA THR A 90 9.91 -1.37 -1.80
C THR A 90 9.61 -1.82 -0.37
N ASP A 91 10.17 -1.13 0.63
CA ASP A 91 9.86 -1.36 2.04
C ASP A 91 8.37 -1.19 2.38
N ASP A 92 7.66 -0.26 1.73
CA ASP A 92 6.23 -0.07 2.01
C ASP A 92 5.41 -1.24 1.47
N ILE A 93 5.81 -1.79 0.32
CA ILE A 93 5.18 -2.97 -0.28
C ILE A 93 5.46 -4.21 0.59
N ALA A 94 6.70 -4.42 1.02
CA ALA A 94 7.05 -5.49 1.95
C ALA A 94 6.27 -5.37 3.27
N ASN A 95 6.20 -4.15 3.83
CA ASN A 95 5.44 -3.91 5.06
C ASN A 95 3.93 -4.12 4.88
N LEU A 96 3.35 -3.83 3.71
CA LEU A 96 1.94 -4.10 3.43
C LEU A 96 1.66 -5.61 3.37
N GLU A 97 2.58 -6.39 2.81
CA GLU A 97 2.45 -7.85 2.76
C GLU A 97 2.35 -8.47 4.15
N LYS A 98 3.02 -7.86 5.15
CA LYS A 98 3.10 -8.34 6.54
C LYS A 98 2.34 -7.50 7.58
N LEU A 99 1.71 -6.40 7.16
CA LEU A 99 1.10 -5.39 8.03
C LEU A 99 2.04 -4.86 9.12
N SER A 100 3.31 -4.62 8.79
CA SER A 100 4.39 -4.51 9.79
C SER A 100 4.98 -3.11 10.00
N CYS A 101 4.65 -2.12 9.16
CA CYS A 101 5.29 -0.80 9.28
C CYS A 101 5.02 -0.14 10.66
N PRO A 102 6.06 0.16 11.47
CA PRO A 102 5.86 0.70 12.82
C PRO A 102 5.14 2.05 12.86
N ASN A 103 5.36 2.89 11.85
CA ASN A 103 4.73 4.21 11.78
C ASN A 103 3.23 4.10 11.46
N ILE A 104 2.83 3.13 10.64
CA ILE A 104 1.41 2.87 10.36
C ILE A 104 0.74 2.23 11.58
N LEU A 105 1.41 1.30 12.27
CA LEU A 105 0.88 0.64 13.46
C LEU A 105 0.64 1.57 14.65
N LYS A 106 1.27 2.75 14.68
CA LYS A 106 0.95 3.82 15.67
C LYS A 106 -0.43 4.43 15.45
N TYR A 107 -0.95 4.39 14.23
CA TYR A 107 -2.28 4.87 13.85
C TYR A 107 -3.39 3.81 14.04
N VAL A 108 -3.01 2.58 14.40
CA VAL A 108 -3.94 1.48 14.68
C VAL A 108 -4.32 1.50 16.17
N PRO A 109 -5.62 1.43 16.52
CA PRO A 109 -6.07 1.36 17.91
C PRO A 109 -5.38 0.25 18.71
N ALA A 110 -5.06 0.52 19.98
CA ALA A 110 -4.29 -0.40 20.81
C ALA A 110 -5.01 -1.73 21.06
N ASP A 111 -6.33 -1.69 21.22
CA ASP A 111 -7.23 -2.83 21.41
C ASP A 111 -7.40 -3.71 20.16
N LYS A 112 -6.92 -3.25 19.00
CA LYS A 112 -6.97 -3.96 17.72
C LYS A 112 -5.63 -4.55 17.30
N LYS A 113 -4.60 -4.47 18.15
CA LYS A 113 -3.27 -5.03 17.88
C LYS A 113 -3.03 -6.33 18.67
N PRO A 114 -2.18 -7.25 18.17
CA PRO A 114 -1.44 -7.19 16.90
C PRO A 114 -2.36 -7.45 15.69
N LEU A 115 -1.99 -6.91 14.54
CA LEU A 115 -2.66 -7.21 13.28
C LEU A 115 -2.19 -8.56 12.73
N ILE A 116 -3.09 -9.29 12.10
CA ILE A 116 -2.86 -10.58 11.48
C ILE A 116 -2.86 -10.39 9.96
N HIS A 117 -1.71 -10.58 9.32
CA HIS A 117 -1.51 -10.27 7.90
C HIS A 117 -2.39 -11.09 6.93
N ASN A 118 -2.90 -12.24 7.36
CA ASN A 118 -3.83 -13.08 6.59
C ASN A 118 -5.30 -12.92 7.01
N ASN A 119 -5.61 -11.89 7.82
CA ASN A 119 -6.96 -11.48 8.16
C ASN A 119 -7.37 -10.24 7.34
N LYS A 120 -8.49 -10.33 6.63
CA LYS A 120 -8.96 -9.27 5.73
C LYS A 120 -9.30 -7.98 6.49
N GLU A 121 -9.94 -8.08 7.64
CA GLU A 121 -10.35 -6.95 8.46
C GLU A 121 -9.15 -6.16 8.98
N ASP A 122 -8.06 -6.85 9.34
CA ASP A 122 -6.80 -6.22 9.74
C ASP A 122 -6.09 -5.52 8.58
N VAL A 123 -6.18 -6.05 7.37
CA VAL A 123 -5.67 -5.38 6.16
C VAL A 123 -6.44 -4.09 5.88
N ILE A 124 -7.77 -4.11 6.01
CA ILE A 124 -8.62 -2.91 5.90
C ILE A 124 -8.20 -1.87 6.93
N LEU A 125 -8.05 -2.30 8.20
CA LEU A 125 -7.64 -1.41 9.29
C LEU A 125 -6.27 -0.80 9.04
N TYR A 126 -5.31 -1.59 8.56
CA TYR A 126 -3.98 -1.13 8.20
C TYR A 126 -3.99 -0.10 7.06
N MET A 127 -4.72 -0.36 5.98
CA MET A 127 -4.84 0.56 4.84
C MET A 127 -5.48 1.90 5.25
N ARG A 128 -6.50 1.87 6.11
CA ARG A 128 -7.12 3.09 6.65
C ARG A 128 -6.16 3.85 7.58
N ALA A 129 -5.44 3.16 8.46
CA ALA A 129 -4.43 3.75 9.32
C ALA A 129 -3.31 4.40 8.51
N TRP A 130 -2.88 3.75 7.42
CA TRP A 130 -1.87 4.29 6.51
C TRP A 130 -2.38 5.53 5.79
N ALA A 131 -3.61 5.51 5.28
CA ALA A 131 -4.22 6.68 4.64
C ALA A 131 -4.28 7.88 5.60
N ASN A 132 -4.67 7.66 6.87
CA ASN A 132 -4.72 8.72 7.88
C ASN A 132 -3.33 9.30 8.19
N LEU A 133 -2.31 8.45 8.32
CA LEU A 133 -0.92 8.89 8.50
C LEU A 133 -0.47 9.82 7.37
N LEU A 134 -0.74 9.44 6.12
CA LEU A 134 -0.33 10.23 4.95
C LEU A 134 -1.14 11.54 4.85
N GLU A 135 -2.43 11.52 5.19
CA GLU A 135 -3.29 12.70 5.22
C GLU A 135 -2.81 13.72 6.26
N ASP A 136 -2.45 13.27 7.47
CA ASP A 136 -1.86 14.11 8.52
C ASP A 136 -0.54 14.76 8.08
N GLN A 137 0.31 14.01 7.36
CA GLN A 137 1.57 14.53 6.82
C GLN A 137 1.32 15.64 5.80
N LEU A 138 0.37 15.45 4.89
CA LEU A 138 -0.03 16.48 3.91
C LEU A 138 -0.58 17.74 4.60
N MET A 139 -1.44 17.58 5.60
CA MET A 139 -1.98 18.70 6.38
C MET A 139 -0.86 19.46 7.12
N THR A 140 0.10 18.73 7.68
CA THR A 140 1.26 19.33 8.37
C THR A 140 2.13 20.13 7.40
N GLU A 141 2.42 19.60 6.21
CA GLU A 141 3.17 20.30 5.17
C GLU A 141 2.44 21.56 4.68
N ALA A 142 1.13 21.46 4.44
CA ALA A 142 0.31 22.60 4.04
C ALA A 142 0.30 23.72 5.10
N ASN A 143 0.21 23.36 6.38
CA ASN A 143 0.24 24.33 7.47
C ASN A 143 1.60 25.01 7.61
N LYS A 144 2.70 24.27 7.46
CA LYS A 144 4.06 24.84 7.45
C LYS A 144 4.24 25.85 6.31
N MET A 145 3.76 25.52 5.11
CA MET A 145 3.82 26.44 3.96
C MET A 145 3.03 27.72 4.20
N LYS A 146 1.81 27.62 4.73
CA LYS A 146 0.99 28.79 5.11
C LYS A 146 1.71 29.69 6.12
N PHE A 147 2.26 29.12 7.18
CA PHE A 147 2.96 29.90 8.21
C PHE A 147 4.23 30.58 7.67
N SER A 148 5.00 29.90 6.80
CA SER A 148 6.18 30.50 6.17
C SER A 148 5.85 31.64 5.22
N LEU A 149 4.67 31.64 4.60
CA LEU A 149 4.21 32.75 3.75
C LEU A 149 3.81 33.96 4.60
N THR A 150 3.17 33.74 5.75
CA THR A 150 2.76 34.82 6.66
C THR A 150 3.94 35.54 7.32
N LEU A 151 5.06 34.86 7.59
CA LEU A 151 6.26 35.45 8.19
C LEU A 151 7.16 36.23 7.21
N LYS A 152 6.86 36.19 5.91
CA LYS A 152 7.62 36.91 4.87
C LYS A 152 7.00 38.26 4.48
N ILE A 153 5.98 38.71 5.21
CA ILE A 153 5.26 39.99 5.04
C ILE A 153 5.53 40.84 6.28
#